data_AF-A0A9X0JUG0-F1
#
_entry.id   AF-A0A9X0JUG0-F1
#
_cell.length_a   1.000
_cell.length_b   1.000
_cell.length_c   1.000
_cell.angle_alpha   90.00
_cell.angle_beta   90.00
_cell.angle_gamma   90.00
#
_symmetry.space_group_name_H-M   'P 1'
#
loop_
_entity.id
_entity.type
_entity.pdbx_description
1 polymer ?
#
loop_
_entity_poly.entity_id
_entity_poly.type
_entity_poly.pdbx_seq_one_letter_code
_entity_poly.pdbx_strand_id
1 'polypeptide(L)'
;MAKKDLIADIVKENPSLDPKQLDDNYTVPQLEDLQKQLREEKVFPETAKYKLKDPNTQYAECYAEGSFTLAGNQEKELPAAPSKTLLDRIEYGFIVEVK
;
A
#
# COMPACT_ATOMS: atom_id res chain seq x y z
N MET A 1 -3.45 -17.44 -16.71
CA MET A 1 -2.10 -16.92 -16.38
C MET A 1 -1.17 -18.09 -16.11
N ALA A 2 0.13 -17.97 -16.37
CA ALA A 2 1.09 -19.00 -15.94
C ALA A 2 1.40 -18.83 -14.44
N LYS A 3 1.65 -19.94 -13.73
CA LYS A 3 1.98 -19.94 -12.30
C LYS A 3 3.13 -18.97 -11.96
N LYS A 4 4.18 -19.00 -12.77
CA LYS A 4 5.37 -18.14 -12.60
C LYS A 4 5.07 -16.66 -12.74
N ASP A 5 4.23 -16.28 -13.71
CA ASP A 5 3.79 -14.87 -13.85
C ASP A 5 3.03 -14.42 -12.61
N LEU A 6 2.16 -15.27 -12.07
CA LEU A 6 1.36 -14.94 -10.88
C LEU A 6 2.23 -14.75 -9.63
N ILE A 7 3.21 -15.63 -9.44
CA ILE A 7 4.21 -15.50 -8.36
C ILE A 7 5.01 -14.20 -8.52
N ALA A 8 5.43 -13.87 -9.74
CA ALA A 8 6.16 -12.63 -10.00
C ALA A 8 5.31 -11.39 -9.67
N ASP A 9 4.01 -11.40 -10.00
CA ASP A 9 3.08 -10.31 -9.67
C ASP A 9 2.88 -10.19 -8.15
N ILE A 10 2.66 -11.31 -7.45
CA ILE A 10 2.53 -11.35 -5.98
C ILE A 10 3.79 -10.80 -5.30
N VAL A 11 4.98 -11.26 -5.70
CA VAL A 11 6.25 -10.80 -5.12
C VAL A 11 6.55 -9.35 -5.48
N LYS A 12 6.10 -8.89 -6.65
CA LYS A 12 6.21 -7.48 -7.03
C LYS A 12 5.30 -6.58 -6.17
N GLU A 13 4.08 -7.03 -5.88
CA GLU A 13 3.14 -6.33 -5.01
C GLU A 13 3.49 -6.47 -3.51
N ASN A 14 4.16 -7.57 -3.16
CA ASN A 14 4.56 -7.93 -1.80
C ASN A 14 5.97 -8.58 -1.78
N PRO A 15 7.04 -7.76 -1.82
CA PRO A 15 8.42 -8.24 -1.92
C PRO A 15 8.92 -8.97 -0.66
N SER A 16 8.11 -9.02 0.40
CA SER A 16 8.41 -9.82 1.60
C SER A 16 8.15 -11.32 1.40
N LEU A 17 7.44 -11.72 0.35
CA LEU A 17 7.13 -13.13 0.08
C LEU A 17 8.22 -13.76 -0.77
N ASP A 18 8.61 -15.00 -0.43
CA ASP A 18 9.67 -15.70 -1.15
C ASP A 18 9.09 -16.45 -2.37
N PRO A 19 9.55 -16.15 -3.60
CA PRO A 19 9.00 -16.75 -4.82
C PRO A 19 9.19 -18.27 -4.88
N LYS A 20 10.25 -18.81 -4.27
CA LYS A 20 10.45 -20.27 -4.23
C LYS A 20 9.44 -20.94 -3.32
N GLN A 21 9.14 -20.34 -2.17
CA GLN A 21 8.11 -20.89 -1.29
C GLN A 21 6.72 -20.86 -1.94
N LEU A 22 6.42 -19.79 -2.68
CA LEU A 22 5.18 -19.67 -3.44
C LEU A 22 5.09 -20.74 -4.55
N ASP A 23 6.21 -21.07 -5.20
CA ASP A 23 6.24 -22.12 -6.23
C ASP A 23 6.13 -23.54 -5.64
N ASP A 24 6.78 -23.83 -4.51
CA ASP A 24 6.74 -25.16 -3.89
C ASP A 24 5.43 -25.44 -3.13
N ASN A 25 4.88 -24.45 -2.41
CA ASN A 25 3.79 -24.68 -1.46
C ASN A 25 2.40 -24.34 -1.99
N TYR A 26 2.29 -23.53 -3.05
CA TYR A 26 1.00 -23.03 -3.53
C TYR A 26 0.66 -23.52 -4.94
N THR A 27 -0.63 -23.73 -5.17
CA THR A 27 -1.18 -24.02 -6.50
C THR A 27 -1.65 -22.73 -7.17
N VAL A 28 -1.81 -22.74 -8.50
CA VAL A 28 -2.29 -21.57 -9.27
C VAL A 28 -3.54 -20.91 -8.64
N PRO A 29 -4.63 -21.64 -8.33
CA PRO A 29 -5.80 -21.03 -7.72
C PRO A 29 -5.54 -20.47 -6.31
N GLN A 30 -4.64 -21.07 -5.52
CA GLN A 30 -4.28 -20.52 -4.21
C GLN A 30 -3.43 -19.25 -4.32
N LEU A 31 -2.59 -19.15 -5.34
CA LEU A 31 -1.83 -17.93 -5.64
C LEU A 31 -2.78 -16.82 -6.10
N GLU A 32 -3.79 -17.12 -6.92
CA GLU A 32 -4.81 -16.16 -7.32
C GLU A 32 -5.60 -15.65 -6.11
N ASP A 33 -6.02 -16.55 -5.22
CA ASP A 33 -6.72 -16.17 -4.00
C ASP A 33 -5.82 -15.36 -3.05
N LEU A 34 -4.55 -15.76 -2.89
CA LEU A 34 -3.57 -15.01 -2.11
C LEU A 34 -3.35 -13.61 -2.70
N GLN A 35 -3.18 -13.48 -4.02
CA GLN A 35 -3.04 -12.18 -4.67
C GLN A 35 -4.28 -11.31 -4.41
N LYS A 36 -5.47 -11.90 -4.52
CA LYS A 36 -6.74 -11.20 -4.27
C LYS A 36 -6.87 -10.77 -2.81
N GLN A 37 -6.56 -11.64 -1.86
CA GLN A 37 -6.52 -11.32 -0.43
C GLN A 37 -5.49 -10.23 -0.12
N LEU A 38 -4.30 -10.27 -0.71
CA LEU A 38 -3.28 -9.23 -0.52
C LEU A 38 -3.74 -7.87 -1.08
N ARG A 39 -4.58 -7.87 -2.12
CA ARG A 39 -5.21 -6.66 -2.65
C ARG A 39 -6.39 -6.20 -1.80
N GLU A 40 -7.22 -7.12 -1.30
CA GLU A 40 -8.38 -6.85 -0.43
C GLU A 40 -7.95 -6.41 0.98
N GLU A 41 -6.91 -6.99 1.56
CA GLU A 41 -6.35 -6.58 2.85
C GLU A 41 -5.66 -5.21 2.76
N LYS A 42 -5.21 -4.82 1.55
CA LYS A 42 -4.77 -3.45 1.23
C LYS A 42 -5.92 -2.49 0.90
N VAL A 43 -7.18 -2.91 1.01
CA VAL A 43 -8.31 -1.98 0.90
C VAL A 43 -8.36 -1.14 2.17
N PHE A 44 -7.67 -0.01 2.12
CA PHE A 44 -7.97 1.10 3.00
C PHE A 44 -9.42 1.48 2.77
N PRO A 45 -10.21 1.75 3.82
CA PRO A 45 -11.58 2.19 3.65
C PRO A 45 -11.57 3.40 2.70
N GLU A 46 -12.20 3.27 1.53
CA GLU A 46 -12.22 4.30 0.47
C GLU A 46 -12.78 5.65 0.93
N THR A 47 -13.33 5.72 2.15
CA THR A 47 -13.91 6.92 2.76
C THR A 47 -13.00 7.59 3.79
N ALA A 48 -11.88 6.99 4.16
CA ALA A 48 -10.96 7.57 5.14
C ALA A 48 -10.10 8.65 4.49
N LYS A 49 -10.26 9.88 4.98
CA LYS A 49 -9.39 11.00 4.59
C LYS A 49 -8.17 11.00 5.49
N TYR A 50 -7.02 11.34 4.92
CA TYR A 50 -5.76 11.40 5.64
C TYR A 50 -5.18 12.79 5.54
N LYS A 51 -4.53 13.25 6.63
CA LYS A 51 -3.85 14.54 6.72
C LYS A 51 -2.49 14.41 7.37
N LEU A 52 -1.66 15.44 7.22
CA LEU A 52 -0.43 15.55 8.00
C LEU A 52 -0.76 15.71 9.49
N LYS A 53 -0.02 15.02 10.35
CA LYS A 53 -0.15 15.15 11.80
C LYS A 53 0.22 16.56 12.27
N ASP A 54 1.36 17.06 11.79
CA ASP A 54 1.92 18.37 12.12
C ASP A 54 2.29 19.12 10.82
N PRO A 55 1.32 19.81 10.21
CA PRO A 55 1.52 20.46 8.92
C PRO A 55 2.59 21.56 8.96
N ASN A 56 2.81 22.22 10.10
CA ASN A 56 3.81 23.28 10.23
C ASN A 56 5.27 22.78 10.20
N THR A 57 5.51 21.54 10.60
CA THR A 57 6.85 20.93 10.62
C THR A 57 7.06 19.97 9.45
N GLN A 58 5.99 19.34 8.98
CA GLN A 58 6.01 18.33 7.92
C GLN A 58 5.80 18.91 6.51
N TYR A 59 5.50 20.22 6.37
CA TYR A 59 5.37 20.93 5.08
C TYR A 59 6.63 20.86 4.20
N ALA A 60 7.81 20.76 4.81
CA ALA A 60 9.09 20.73 4.09
C ALA A 60 9.34 19.40 3.36
N GLU A 61 8.74 18.32 3.85
CA GLU A 61 8.77 17.00 3.23
C GLU A 61 7.46 16.74 2.49
N CYS A 62 6.95 17.71 1.70
CA CYS A 62 5.81 17.47 0.78
C CYS A 62 5.97 16.09 0.14
N TYR A 63 5.20 15.12 0.64
CA TYR A 63 5.44 13.70 0.41
C TYR A 63 4.91 13.39 -0.99
N ALA A 64 5.67 13.77 -1.99
CA ALA A 64 5.37 13.56 -3.38
C ALA A 64 5.83 12.15 -3.75
N GLU A 65 5.03 11.15 -3.39
CA GLU A 65 5.18 9.81 -3.95
C GLU A 65 4.05 9.51 -4.92
N GLY A 66 4.38 9.65 -6.21
CA GLY A 66 3.42 9.50 -7.30
C GLY A 66 2.32 10.57 -7.26
N SER A 67 1.06 10.15 -7.23
CA SER A 67 -0.13 10.98 -7.35
C SER A 67 -0.70 11.50 -6.02
N PHE A 68 -0.12 11.06 -4.89
CA PHE A 68 -0.55 11.45 -3.55
C PHE A 68 0.44 12.44 -2.97
N THR A 69 -0.06 13.59 -2.54
CA THR A 69 0.73 14.65 -1.91
C THR A 69 -0.18 15.38 -0.94
N LEU A 70 0.31 15.58 0.27
CA LEU A 70 -0.35 16.36 1.31
C LEU A 70 0.55 17.54 1.66
N ALA A 71 -0.01 18.74 1.60
CA ALA A 71 0.67 19.96 1.98
C ALA A 71 -0.22 20.75 2.95
N GLY A 72 0.34 21.14 4.09
CA GLY A 72 -0.42 21.86 5.11
C GLY A 72 -1.60 21.08 5.64
N ASN A 73 -2.72 21.78 5.85
CA ASN A 73 -3.94 21.21 6.39
C ASN A 73 -4.77 20.45 5.33
N GLN A 74 -4.16 19.97 4.26
CA GLN A 74 -4.86 19.19 3.25
C GLN A 74 -5.32 17.85 3.81
N GLU A 75 -6.51 17.44 3.39
CA GLU A 75 -7.10 16.15 3.70
C GLU A 75 -7.39 15.45 2.37
N LYS A 76 -6.86 14.24 2.19
CA LYS A 76 -6.98 13.50 0.93
C LYS A 76 -7.16 12.02 1.20
N GLU A 77 -7.98 11.36 0.41
CA GLU A 77 -8.15 9.90 0.43
C GLU A 77 -6.90 9.22 -0.14
N LEU A 78 -6.53 8.07 0.43
CA LEU A 78 -5.41 7.30 -0.10
C LEU A 78 -5.73 6.86 -1.53
N PRO A 79 -4.72 6.82 -2.41
CA PRO A 79 -4.91 6.21 -3.71
C PRO A 79 -5.25 4.73 -3.53
N ALA A 80 -6.02 4.15 -4.45
CA ALA A 80 -6.48 2.75 -4.38
C ALA A 80 -5.34 1.72 -4.23
N ALA A 81 -4.13 2.06 -4.66
CA ALA A 81 -2.92 1.30 -4.40
C ALA A 81 -1.87 2.24 -3.76
N PRO A 82 -1.89 2.43 -2.44
CA PRO A 82 -0.91 3.26 -1.75
C PRO A 82 0.49 2.64 -1.84
N SER A 83 1.50 3.47 -2.07
CA SER A 83 2.89 3.00 -2.08
C SER A 83 3.29 2.52 -0.69
N LYS A 84 4.23 1.58 -0.61
CA LYS A 84 4.72 1.04 0.66
C LYS A 84 5.19 2.16 1.60
N THR A 85 5.89 3.15 1.06
CA THR A 85 6.39 4.29 1.83
C THR A 85 5.27 5.21 2.33
N LEU A 86 4.15 5.34 1.60
CA LEU A 86 2.96 6.04 2.10
C LEU A 86 2.37 5.30 3.30
N LEU A 87 2.32 3.97 3.24
CA LEU A 87 1.85 3.12 4.34
C LEU A 87 2.77 3.22 5.56
N ASP A 88 4.08 3.09 5.36
CA ASP A 88 5.07 3.30 6.43
C ASP A 88 4.82 4.64 7.13
N ARG A 89 4.62 5.74 6.37
CA ARG A 89 4.38 7.07 6.97
C ARG A 89 3.10 7.17 7.79
N ILE A 90 2.05 6.44 7.41
CA ILE A 90 0.82 6.35 8.21
C ILE A 90 1.11 5.56 9.49
N GLU A 91 1.83 4.45 9.38
CA GLU A 91 2.21 3.58 10.51
C GLU A 91 3.13 4.30 11.51
N TYR A 92 4.11 5.05 11.02
CA TYR A 92 4.99 5.92 11.84
C TYR A 92 4.25 7.14 12.43
N GLY A 93 3.01 7.40 12.02
CA GLY A 93 2.19 8.50 12.53
C GLY A 93 2.58 9.87 11.98
N PHE A 94 3.23 9.94 10.81
CA PHE A 94 3.41 11.20 10.09
C PHE A 94 2.12 11.67 9.43
N ILE A 95 1.34 10.71 8.92
CA ILE A 95 0.05 10.91 8.30
C ILE A 95 -1.00 10.26 9.20
N VAL A 96 -2.09 10.98 9.48
CA VAL A 96 -3.16 10.52 10.37
C VAL A 96 -4.50 10.53 9.65
N GLU A 97 -5.31 9.52 9.94
CA GLU A 97 -6.70 9.47 9.50
C GLU A 97 -7.51 10.57 10.18
N VAL A 98 -8.31 11.28 9.39
CA VAL A 98 -9.27 12.28 9.84
C VAL A 98 -10.54 11.55 10.24
N LYS A 99 -10.82 11.52 11.53
CA LYS A 99 -12.09 11.04 12.09
C LYS A 99 -13.18 12.10 12.06
#